data_AF-A0A244EXX6-F1
#
_entry.id   AF-A0A244EXX6-F1
#
_cell.length_a   1.000
_cell.length_b   1.000
_cell.length_c   1.000
_cell.angle_alpha   90.00
_cell.angle_beta   90.00
_cell.angle_gamma   90.00
#
_symmetry.space_group_name_H-M   'P 1'
#
loop_
_entity.id
_entity.type
_entity.pdbx_description
1 polymer ?
#
loop_
_entity_poly.entity_id
_entity_poly.type
_entity_poly.pdbx_seq_one_letter_code
_entity_poly.pdbx_strand_id
1 'polypeptide(L)'
;MTDHIQGSRRMWAGLVLMIACLGLDALQPAGAEEVDDTALALVEERNLGEGLAWLGYQVASRTVAFAGIVKAVGKIEAQTLVQKELQDLQPDYQVQWDRNLAASYAHSFTAEELRSLNQGEGSSTLASRFRARNARVSADMKARSSELLEQFVARALGNAQMTLQH
;
A
#
# COMPACT_ATOMS: atom_id res chain seq x y z
N MET A 1 52.39 -28.45 -40.69
CA MET A 1 53.31 -28.01 -41.77
C MET A 1 52.59 -26.88 -42.48
N THR A 2 52.91 -25.60 -42.30
CA THR A 2 54.16 -24.94 -41.91
C THR A 2 53.86 -23.53 -41.37
N ASP A 3 54.81 -23.06 -40.58
CA ASP A 3 54.83 -21.87 -39.73
C ASP A 3 54.73 -20.47 -40.37
N HIS A 4 54.34 -19.54 -39.50
CA HIS A 4 54.77 -18.15 -39.29
C HIS A 4 55.36 -17.34 -40.46
N ILE A 5 54.83 -16.11 -40.65
CA ILE A 5 55.63 -14.86 -40.57
C ILE A 5 54.83 -13.72 -39.92
N GLN A 6 55.47 -13.11 -38.94
CA GLN A 6 55.11 -11.95 -38.13
C GLN A 6 55.41 -10.64 -38.87
N GLY A 7 54.54 -9.64 -38.72
CA GLY A 7 54.71 -8.32 -39.35
C GLY A 7 54.12 -7.20 -38.49
N SER A 8 54.82 -6.87 -37.40
CA SER A 8 54.50 -5.75 -36.52
C SER A 8 54.90 -4.42 -37.20
N ARG A 9 53.93 -3.55 -37.53
CA ARG A 9 54.20 -2.12 -37.77
C ARG A 9 53.19 -1.27 -37.00
N ARG A 10 53.70 -0.70 -35.90
CA ARG A 10 53.10 0.40 -35.15
C ARG A 10 52.98 1.60 -36.08
N MET A 11 51.76 2.12 -36.28
CA MET A 11 51.55 3.51 -36.67
C MET A 11 50.42 4.08 -35.84
N TRP A 12 50.78 5.11 -35.08
CA TRP A 12 49.91 5.93 -34.26
C TRP A 12 49.05 6.85 -35.14
N ALA A 13 47.73 6.75 -35.00
CA ALA A 13 46.73 7.78 -35.26
C ALA A 13 45.46 7.27 -34.55
N GLY A 14 45.02 7.82 -33.43
CA GLY A 14 44.60 9.21 -33.31
C GLY A 14 43.10 9.28 -33.54
N LEU A 15 42.28 8.83 -32.57
CA LEU A 15 40.98 9.42 -32.28
C LEU A 15 40.49 8.92 -30.91
N VAL A 16 40.59 9.79 -29.90
CA VAL A 16 39.77 9.71 -28.70
C VAL A 16 38.34 10.02 -29.15
N LEU A 17 37.44 9.05 -29.04
CA LEU A 17 36.01 9.33 -29.04
C LEU A 17 35.46 8.96 -27.65
N MET A 18 35.67 9.87 -26.71
CA MET A 18 34.83 10.00 -25.53
C MET A 18 33.44 10.41 -26.02
N ILE A 19 32.54 9.43 -26.21
CA ILE A 19 31.10 9.70 -26.23
C ILE A 19 30.63 9.61 -24.79
N ALA A 20 30.56 10.78 -24.16
CA ALA A 20 29.75 11.02 -22.99
C ALA A 20 28.27 10.96 -23.41
N CYS A 21 27.56 9.94 -22.94
CA CYS A 21 26.14 10.05 -22.61
C CYS A 21 25.95 9.39 -21.24
N LEU A 22 26.35 10.13 -20.20
CA LEU A 22 25.70 10.04 -18.90
C LEU A 22 24.24 10.46 -19.09
N GLY A 23 23.31 9.69 -18.54
CA GLY A 23 21.88 10.01 -18.56
C GLY A 23 21.02 9.02 -19.33
N LEU A 24 21.13 7.73 -19.04
CA LEU A 24 19.92 6.89 -19.02
C LEU A 24 19.16 7.29 -17.74
N ASP A 25 18.62 8.51 -17.71
CA ASP A 25 17.61 8.85 -16.73
C ASP A 25 16.46 7.90 -17.00
N ALA A 26 16.11 7.12 -15.99
CA ALA A 26 14.97 6.24 -16.03
C ALA A 26 13.78 7.03 -16.56
N LEU A 27 13.29 6.67 -17.74
CA LEU A 27 11.93 7.01 -18.15
C LEU A 27 11.01 6.23 -17.21
N GLN A 28 10.92 6.67 -15.94
CA GLN A 28 9.78 6.37 -15.13
C GLN A 28 8.60 6.96 -15.90
N PRO A 29 7.60 6.17 -16.29
CA PRO A 29 6.47 6.70 -17.03
C PRO A 29 5.84 7.76 -16.13
N ALA A 30 5.95 9.04 -16.51
CA ALA A 30 5.44 10.17 -15.71
C ALA A 30 3.96 9.98 -15.32
N GLY A 31 3.22 9.18 -16.09
CA GLY A 31 1.84 8.80 -15.79
C GLY A 31 1.66 7.79 -14.65
N ALA A 32 2.65 6.96 -14.29
CA ALA A 32 2.49 6.03 -13.17
C ALA A 32 2.58 6.77 -11.82
N GLU A 33 3.56 7.67 -11.69
CA GLU A 33 3.70 8.53 -10.51
C GLU A 33 2.48 9.45 -10.34
N GLU A 34 1.99 10.04 -11.44
CA GLU A 34 0.77 10.85 -11.40
C GLU A 34 -0.48 10.06 -10.96
N VAL A 35 -0.63 8.81 -11.42
CA VAL A 35 -1.75 7.94 -11.01
C VAL A 35 -1.66 7.61 -9.52
N ASP A 36 -0.47 7.29 -9.02
CA ASP A 36 -0.24 6.97 -7.60
C ASP A 36 -0.55 8.16 -6.70
N ASP A 37 -0.06 9.36 -7.04
CA ASP A 37 -0.33 10.60 -6.31
C ASP A 37 -1.82 10.95 -6.32
N THR A 38 -2.47 10.82 -7.48
CA THR A 38 -3.91 11.06 -7.62
C THR A 38 -4.73 10.06 -6.79
N ALA A 39 -4.31 8.80 -6.73
CA ALA A 39 -4.97 7.77 -5.94
C ALA A 39 -4.83 8.04 -4.44
N LEU A 40 -3.65 8.50 -4.00
CA LEU A 40 -3.43 8.89 -2.61
C LEU A 40 -4.29 10.09 -2.23
N ALA A 41 -4.33 11.13 -3.06
CA ALA A 41 -5.20 12.28 -2.84
C ALA A 41 -6.68 11.88 -2.73
N LEU A 42 -7.17 10.98 -3.59
CA LEU A 42 -8.53 10.44 -3.48
C LEU A 42 -8.77 9.74 -2.13
N VAL A 43 -7.82 8.93 -1.66
CA VAL A 43 -7.95 8.20 -0.38
C VAL A 43 -7.99 9.16 0.80
N GLU A 44 -7.08 10.14 0.83
CA GLU A 44 -6.96 11.10 1.92
C GLU A 44 -8.13 12.08 1.94
N GLU A 45 -8.45 12.74 0.81
CA GLU A 45 -9.51 13.75 0.74
C GLU A 45 -10.91 13.17 0.96
N ARG A 46 -11.12 11.90 0.61
CA ARG A 46 -12.40 11.20 0.82
C ARG A 46 -12.41 10.30 2.06
N ASN A 47 -11.35 10.31 2.87
CA ASN A 47 -11.19 9.48 4.07
C ASN A 47 -11.49 7.98 3.84
N LEU A 48 -11.10 7.45 2.68
CA LEU A 48 -11.45 6.08 2.30
C LEU A 48 -10.78 5.02 3.19
N GLY A 49 -9.70 5.40 3.90
CA GLY A 49 -8.96 4.55 4.82
C GLY A 49 -9.42 4.57 6.28
N GLU A 50 -10.40 5.41 6.66
CA GLU A 50 -10.83 5.61 8.06
C GLU A 50 -11.29 4.32 8.77
N GLY A 51 -11.74 3.32 8.00
CA GLY A 51 -12.27 2.05 8.51
C GLY A 51 -11.25 1.08 9.13
N LEU A 52 -9.96 1.45 9.23
CA LEU A 52 -8.89 0.56 9.71
C LEU A 52 -9.17 0.00 11.11
N ALA A 53 -9.45 0.85 12.10
CA ALA A 53 -9.68 0.40 13.48
C ALA A 53 -10.92 -0.50 13.60
N TRP A 54 -12.00 -0.17 12.88
CA TRP A 54 -13.21 -1.01 12.85
C TRP A 54 -12.92 -2.38 12.24
N LEU A 55 -12.20 -2.43 11.11
CA LEU A 55 -11.81 -3.69 10.48
C LEU A 55 -10.88 -4.51 11.39
N GLY A 56 -9.91 -3.86 12.04
CA GLY A 56 -9.05 -4.47 13.04
C GLY A 56 -9.85 -5.13 14.16
N TYR A 57 -10.88 -4.45 14.67
CA TYR A 57 -11.77 -5.01 15.68
C TYR A 57 -12.58 -6.22 15.16
N GLN A 58 -13.09 -6.17 13.92
CA GLN A 58 -13.77 -7.32 13.31
C GLN A 58 -12.87 -8.55 13.25
N VAL A 59 -11.60 -8.38 12.90
CA VAL A 59 -10.61 -9.47 12.89
C VAL A 59 -10.30 -9.92 14.32
N ALA A 60 -9.97 -8.98 15.22
CA ALA A 60 -9.62 -9.26 16.61
C ALA A 60 -10.70 -10.08 17.33
N SER A 61 -11.97 -9.70 17.17
CA SER A 61 -13.13 -10.33 17.83
C SER A 61 -13.34 -11.80 17.48
N ARG A 62 -12.69 -12.30 16.41
CA ARG A 62 -12.75 -13.69 15.95
C ARG A 62 -11.58 -14.54 16.42
N THR A 63 -10.65 -13.97 17.20
CA THR A 63 -9.45 -14.65 17.67
C THR A 63 -9.64 -15.31 19.03
N VAL A 64 -8.83 -16.33 19.32
CA VAL A 64 -8.78 -16.96 20.64
C VAL A 64 -8.24 -16.01 21.71
N ALA A 65 -7.31 -15.11 21.36
CA ALA A 65 -6.79 -14.10 22.27
C ALA A 65 -7.91 -13.18 22.78
N PHE A 66 -8.78 -12.69 21.89
CA PHE A 66 -9.95 -11.91 22.29
C PHE A 66 -10.89 -12.69 23.20
N ALA A 67 -11.16 -13.97 22.89
CA ALA A 67 -11.97 -14.83 23.76
C ALA A 67 -11.34 -15.01 25.16
N GLY A 68 -10.01 -15.04 25.25
CA GLY A 68 -9.26 -15.04 26.51
C GLY A 68 -9.48 -13.76 27.33
N ILE A 69 -9.40 -12.59 26.69
CA ILE A 69 -9.69 -11.29 27.32
C ILE A 69 -11.14 -11.24 27.80
N VAL A 70 -12.12 -11.67 26.98
CA VAL A 70 -13.54 -11.75 27.36
C VAL A 70 -13.75 -12.61 28.60
N LYS A 71 -13.05 -13.75 28.70
CA LYS A 71 -13.14 -14.63 29.87
C LYS A 71 -12.61 -13.95 31.14
N ALA A 72 -11.62 -13.07 31.02
CA ALA A 72 -11.00 -12.39 32.15
C ALA A 72 -11.85 -11.22 32.68
N VAL A 73 -12.40 -10.39 31.78
CA VAL A 73 -13.05 -9.12 32.17
C VAL A 73 -14.52 -8.98 31.79
N GLY A 74 -15.07 -9.94 31.05
CA GLY A 74 -16.41 -9.82 30.47
C GLY A 74 -16.37 -9.21 29.08
N LYS A 75 -17.50 -9.33 28.36
CA LYS A 75 -17.57 -8.97 26.94
C LYS A 75 -17.48 -7.46 26.72
N ILE A 76 -18.19 -6.66 27.50
CA ILE A 76 -18.28 -5.20 27.29
C ILE A 76 -16.91 -4.57 27.53
N GLU A 77 -16.26 -4.95 28.63
CA GLU A 77 -14.94 -4.48 29.02
C GLU A 77 -13.88 -4.91 28.00
N ALA A 78 -13.90 -6.16 27.53
CA ALA A 78 -12.99 -6.64 26.49
C ALA A 78 -13.14 -5.87 25.17
N GLN A 79 -14.38 -5.53 24.78
CA GLN A 79 -14.65 -4.74 23.58
C GLN A 79 -14.07 -3.34 23.73
N THR A 80 -14.39 -2.66 24.82
CA THR A 80 -13.89 -1.31 25.11
C THR A 80 -12.36 -1.27 25.13
N LEU A 81 -11.73 -2.23 25.81
CA LEU A 81 -10.27 -2.31 25.92
C LEU A 81 -9.62 -2.51 24.54
N VAL A 82 -10.06 -3.50 23.76
CA VAL A 82 -9.44 -3.78 22.46
C VAL A 82 -9.72 -2.67 21.44
N GLN A 83 -10.91 -2.05 21.46
CA GLN A 83 -11.20 -0.91 20.61
C GLN A 83 -10.33 0.30 20.95
N LYS A 84 -10.09 0.55 22.24
CA LYS A 84 -9.17 1.60 22.69
C LYS A 84 -7.76 1.35 22.16
N GLU A 85 -7.21 0.14 22.33
CA GLU A 85 -5.87 -0.19 21.85
C GLU A 85 -5.75 -0.06 20.32
N LEU A 86 -6.78 -0.46 19.56
CA LEU A 86 -6.81 -0.28 18.11
C LEU A 86 -6.84 1.20 17.72
N GLN A 87 -7.61 2.04 18.42
CA GLN A 87 -7.66 3.48 18.17
C GLN A 87 -6.33 4.15 18.51
N ASP A 88 -5.72 3.78 19.65
CA ASP A 88 -4.45 4.34 20.10
C ASP A 88 -3.30 3.98 19.13
N LEU A 89 -3.34 2.77 18.54
CA LEU A 89 -2.35 2.32 17.55
C LEU A 89 -2.64 2.78 16.13
N GLN A 90 -3.87 3.18 15.80
CA GLN A 90 -4.27 3.51 14.42
C GLN A 90 -3.31 4.49 13.72
N PRO A 91 -2.85 5.60 14.35
CA PRO A 91 -1.95 6.55 13.69
C PRO A 91 -0.64 5.92 13.16
N ASP A 92 -0.11 4.90 13.84
CA ASP A 92 1.15 4.24 13.46
C ASP A 92 0.99 3.38 12.19
N TYR A 93 -0.23 2.95 11.89
CA TYR A 93 -0.54 2.05 10.77
C TYR A 93 -1.30 2.74 9.63
N GLN A 94 -1.95 3.87 9.89
CA GLN A 94 -2.83 4.56 8.95
C GLN A 94 -2.11 4.95 7.65
N VAL A 95 -0.91 5.50 7.74
CA VAL A 95 -0.15 5.95 6.56
C VAL A 95 0.11 4.80 5.58
N GLN A 96 0.54 3.64 6.08
CA GLN A 96 0.79 2.49 5.21
C GLN A 96 -0.50 1.85 4.70
N TRP A 97 -1.55 1.87 5.53
CA TRP A 97 -2.89 1.41 5.13
C TRP A 97 -3.44 2.25 3.97
N ASP A 98 -3.35 3.57 4.06
CA ASP A 98 -3.83 4.51 3.04
C ASP A 98 -3.03 4.37 1.75
N ARG A 99 -1.70 4.20 1.85
CA ARG A 99 -0.85 3.91 0.68
C ARG A 99 -1.21 2.60 -0.01
N ASN A 100 -1.48 1.55 0.76
CA ASN A 100 -1.91 0.27 0.17
C ASN A 100 -3.29 0.39 -0.51
N LEU A 101 -4.19 1.19 0.05
CA LEU A 101 -5.50 1.46 -0.53
C LEU A 101 -5.36 2.28 -1.82
N ALA A 102 -4.53 3.32 -1.79
CA ALA A 102 -4.19 4.14 -2.96
C ALA A 102 -3.60 3.29 -4.08
N ALA A 103 -2.62 2.44 -3.78
CA ALA A 103 -2.02 1.52 -4.76
C ALA A 103 -3.06 0.55 -5.37
N SER A 104 -4.07 0.15 -4.59
CA SER A 104 -5.16 -0.70 -5.08
C SER A 104 -6.09 0.03 -6.05
N TYR A 105 -6.32 1.32 -5.81
CA TYR A 105 -7.03 2.22 -6.73
C TYR A 105 -6.21 2.50 -7.99
N ALA A 106 -4.93 2.85 -7.85
CA ALA A 106 -4.00 3.08 -8.96
C ALA A 106 -3.90 1.89 -9.92
N HIS A 107 -3.95 0.65 -9.38
CA HIS A 107 -3.95 -0.56 -10.21
C HIS A 107 -5.27 -0.75 -11.00
N SER A 108 -6.37 -0.13 -10.57
CA SER A 108 -7.71 -0.37 -11.13
C SER A 108 -8.25 0.79 -11.98
N PHE A 109 -7.64 1.98 -11.91
CA PHE A 109 -8.17 3.22 -12.50
C PHE A 109 -7.05 4.08 -13.10
N THR A 110 -7.40 4.95 -14.05
CA THR A 110 -6.49 5.98 -14.55
C THR A 110 -6.53 7.24 -13.68
N ALA A 111 -5.55 8.13 -13.82
CA ALA A 111 -5.50 9.41 -13.11
C ALA A 111 -6.74 10.26 -13.41
N GLU A 112 -7.19 10.32 -14.67
CA GLU A 112 -8.43 11.02 -15.06
C GLU A 112 -9.65 10.46 -14.33
N GLU A 113 -9.81 9.13 -14.29
CA GLU A 113 -10.94 8.51 -13.60
C GLU A 113 -10.90 8.80 -12.09
N LEU A 114 -9.72 8.75 -11.47
CA LEU A 114 -9.53 9.06 -10.05
C LEU A 114 -9.81 10.55 -9.75
N ARG A 115 -9.35 11.49 -10.60
CA ARG A 115 -9.68 12.92 -10.49
C ARG A 115 -11.18 13.17 -10.58
N SER A 116 -11.85 12.59 -11.58
CA SER A 116 -13.31 12.74 -11.72
C SER A 116 -14.07 12.15 -10.53
N LEU A 117 -13.63 11.01 -10.00
CA LEU A 117 -14.19 10.44 -8.76
C LEU A 117 -14.00 11.38 -7.58
N ASN A 118 -12.79 11.94 -7.42
CA ASN A 118 -12.46 12.83 -6.32
C ASN A 118 -13.16 14.20 -6.42
N GLN A 119 -13.56 14.64 -7.61
CA GLN A 119 -14.36 15.86 -7.79
C GLN A 119 -15.86 15.60 -7.65
N GLY A 120 -16.30 14.35 -7.56
CA GLY A 120 -17.72 13.98 -7.60
C GLY A 120 -18.36 14.17 -8.97
N GLU A 121 -17.56 14.43 -10.01
CA GLU A 121 -17.98 14.64 -11.39
C GLU A 121 -18.16 13.28 -12.09
N GLY A 122 -19.11 12.50 -11.59
CA GLY A 122 -19.40 11.17 -12.12
C GLY A 122 -20.55 11.18 -13.12
N SER A 123 -20.28 10.85 -14.39
CA SER A 123 -21.34 10.32 -15.25
C SER A 123 -21.89 9.02 -14.66
N SER A 124 -23.15 8.67 -14.96
CA SER A 124 -23.74 7.38 -14.55
C SER A 124 -22.88 6.17 -14.96
N THR A 125 -22.16 6.31 -16.08
CA THR A 125 -21.17 5.35 -16.58
C THR A 125 -19.91 5.25 -15.72
N LEU A 126 -19.37 6.37 -15.22
CA LEU A 126 -18.22 6.33 -14.30
C LEU A 126 -18.61 5.66 -12.97
N ALA A 127 -19.80 5.98 -12.44
CA ALA A 127 -20.32 5.37 -11.21
C ALA A 127 -20.58 3.86 -11.35
N SER A 128 -21.01 3.38 -12.53
CA SER A 128 -21.17 1.96 -12.78
C SER A 128 -19.81 1.24 -12.93
N ARG A 129 -18.85 1.84 -13.64
CA ARG A 129 -17.48 1.33 -13.73
C ARG A 129 -16.80 1.26 -12.37
N PHE A 130 -16.97 2.28 -11.53
CA PHE A 130 -16.45 2.30 -10.18
C PHE A 130 -16.98 1.12 -9.36
N ARG A 131 -18.30 0.93 -9.32
CA ARG A 131 -18.93 -0.21 -8.63
C ARG A 131 -18.43 -1.56 -9.15
N ALA A 132 -18.29 -1.70 -10.47
CA ALA A 132 -17.79 -2.93 -11.08
C ALA A 132 -16.33 -3.23 -10.69
N ARG A 133 -15.48 -2.20 -10.58
CA ARG A 133 -14.06 -2.35 -10.22
C ARG A 133 -13.78 -2.34 -8.72
N ASN A 134 -14.73 -1.89 -7.89
CA ASN A 134 -14.53 -1.84 -6.44
C ASN A 134 -14.23 -3.21 -5.82
N ALA A 135 -14.82 -4.29 -6.37
CA ALA A 135 -14.50 -5.66 -5.96
C ALA A 135 -13.03 -6.02 -6.23
N ARG A 136 -12.44 -5.53 -7.33
CA ARG A 136 -11.01 -5.70 -7.63
C ARG A 136 -10.14 -4.89 -6.67
N VAL A 137 -10.49 -3.63 -6.40
CA VAL A 137 -9.80 -2.80 -5.40
C VAL A 137 -9.79 -3.49 -4.04
N SER A 138 -10.94 -4.03 -3.60
CA SER A 138 -11.04 -4.73 -2.31
C SER A 138 -10.19 -6.01 -2.27
N ALA A 139 -10.15 -6.77 -3.36
CA ALA A 139 -9.31 -7.95 -3.46
C ALA A 139 -7.81 -7.61 -3.43
N ASP A 140 -7.40 -6.57 -4.16
CA ASP A 140 -6.01 -6.10 -4.19
C ASP A 140 -5.60 -5.51 -2.83
N MET A 141 -6.46 -4.71 -2.23
CA MET A 141 -6.25 -4.15 -0.89
C MET A 141 -6.08 -5.25 0.15
N LYS A 142 -6.91 -6.30 0.09
CA LYS A 142 -6.75 -7.47 0.96
C LYS A 142 -5.37 -8.12 0.75
N ALA A 143 -4.94 -8.33 -0.50
CA ALA A 143 -3.65 -8.94 -0.78
C ALA A 143 -2.48 -8.08 -0.25
N ARG A 144 -2.54 -6.76 -0.43
CA ARG A 144 -1.49 -5.81 -0.01
C ARG A 144 -1.42 -5.58 1.49
N SER A 145 -2.55 -5.65 2.18
CA SER A 145 -2.66 -5.19 3.58
C SER A 145 -2.91 -6.29 4.59
N SER A 146 -2.98 -7.56 4.19
CA SER A 146 -3.25 -8.67 5.13
C SER A 146 -2.21 -8.72 6.25
N GLU A 147 -0.92 -8.60 5.92
CA GLU A 147 0.16 -8.62 6.91
C GLU A 147 0.13 -7.40 7.84
N LEU A 148 -0.07 -6.20 7.26
CA LEU A 148 -0.20 -4.95 8.03
C LEU A 148 -1.36 -5.04 9.04
N LEU A 149 -2.51 -5.55 8.60
CA LEU A 149 -3.70 -5.74 9.42
C LEU A 149 -3.47 -6.78 10.52
N GLU A 150 -2.77 -7.87 10.21
CA GLU A 150 -2.42 -8.89 11.19
C GLU A 150 -1.52 -8.32 12.28
N GLN A 151 -0.47 -7.59 11.91
CA GLN A 151 0.44 -6.95 12.88
C GLN A 151 -0.29 -5.93 13.76
N PHE A 152 -1.14 -5.09 13.16
CA PHE A 152 -1.97 -4.11 13.87
C PHE A 152 -2.87 -4.79 14.91
N VAL A 153 -3.58 -5.84 14.51
CA VAL A 153 -4.49 -6.59 15.39
C VAL A 153 -3.74 -7.34 16.49
N ALA A 154 -2.63 -8.00 16.14
CA ALA A 154 -1.82 -8.74 17.10
C ALA A 154 -1.26 -7.82 18.18
N ARG A 155 -0.80 -6.61 17.79
CA ARG A 155 -0.29 -5.61 18.74
C ARG A 155 -1.39 -5.10 19.66
N ALA A 156 -2.57 -4.77 19.14
CA ALA A 156 -3.69 -4.30 19.94
C ALA A 156 -4.15 -5.36 20.97
N LEU A 157 -4.27 -6.63 20.54
CA LEU A 157 -4.61 -7.74 21.43
C LEU A 157 -3.51 -7.98 22.49
N GLY A 158 -2.24 -7.87 22.10
CA GLY A 158 -1.09 -7.98 23.00
C GLY A 158 -1.10 -6.90 24.08
N ASN A 159 -1.30 -5.64 23.70
CA ASN A 159 -1.41 -4.53 24.66
C ASN A 159 -2.58 -4.75 25.62
N ALA A 160 -3.76 -5.06 25.10
CA ALA A 160 -4.94 -5.33 25.92
C ALA A 160 -4.70 -6.45 26.93
N GLN A 161 -4.00 -7.52 26.54
CA GLN A 161 -3.64 -8.61 27.45
C GLN A 161 -2.68 -8.15 28.56
N MET A 162 -1.71 -7.28 28.24
CA MET A 162 -0.77 -6.71 29.23
C MET A 162 -1.49 -5.80 30.23
N THR A 163 -2.49 -5.02 29.80
CA THR A 163 -3.31 -4.19 30.70
C THR A 163 -3.99 -5.01 31.79
N LEU A 164 -4.31 -6.28 31.54
CA LEU A 164 -4.93 -7.16 32.54
C LEU A 164 -3.95 -7.72 33.59
N GLN A 165 -2.63 -7.56 33.38
CA GLN A 165 -1.60 -8.09 34.27
C GLN A 165 -1.13 -7.08 35.33
N HIS A 166 -1.63 -5.84 35.25
CA HIS A 166 -1.28 -4.72 36.12
C HIS A 166 -2.51 -4.24 36.89
#